data_AF-A0A100WMF4-F1
#
_entry.id   AF-A0A100WMF4-F1
#
_cell.length_a   1.000
_cell.length_b   1.000
_cell.length_c   1.000
_cell.angle_alpha   90.00
_cell.angle_beta   90.00
_cell.angle_gamma   90.00
#
_symmetry.space_group_name_H-M   'P 1'
#
loop_
_entity.id
_entity.type
_entity.pdbx_description
1 polymer ?
#
loop_
_entity_poly.entity_id
_entity_poly.type
_entity_poly.pdbx_seq_one_letter_code
_entity_poly.pdbx_strand_id
1 'polypeptide(L)'
;MSTADIPGALKLRDRMLDIANDPDLDEKAKLFAFCLLAYLTERRLHGRKSPKRSDWTKDVGMLMIGESEELEVSFMDHTEVHDTAVYAVRSVIRNDIPRYVPPQGKTRCPALKARGPNAGQPCDKSVTSRWVDRDPETGEGTPVGYCRNHSHPSLDQWRRDRQLAWEANGKPEPPANRGGILARHFASNSWASLYHWADPSRAPQPEGKPATPPAPKLTLIQGGASNGGRDDETSDSSIMLRGS
;
A
#
# COMPACT_ATOMS: atom_id res chain seq x y z
N MET A 1 -12.63 -31.36 19.41
CA MET A 1 -12.53 -29.89 19.36
C MET A 1 -11.05 -29.56 19.39
N SER A 2 -10.48 -29.03 18.30
CA SER A 2 -9.08 -28.62 18.26
C SER A 2 -8.93 -27.42 19.20
N THR A 3 -8.12 -27.55 20.24
CA THR A 3 -7.68 -26.39 21.03
C THR A 3 -7.02 -25.41 20.08
N ALA A 4 -7.62 -24.23 19.90
CA ALA A 4 -7.02 -23.18 19.08
C ALA A 4 -5.65 -22.84 19.68
N ASP A 5 -4.61 -22.91 18.86
CA ASP A 5 -3.25 -22.51 19.22
C ASP A 5 -3.26 -21.03 19.64
N ILE A 6 -3.13 -20.76 20.95
CA ILE A 6 -3.16 -19.41 21.55
C ILE A 6 -2.17 -18.47 20.81
N PRO A 7 -0.91 -18.86 20.57
CA PRO A 7 0.01 -18.13 19.69
C PRO A 7 -0.55 -17.74 18.32
N GLY A 8 -1.26 -18.66 17.66
CA GLY A 8 -1.90 -18.40 16.37
C GLY A 8 -3.02 -17.36 16.47
N ALA A 9 -3.85 -17.43 17.51
CA ALA A 9 -4.92 -16.46 17.75
C ALA A 9 -4.38 -15.05 18.06
N LEU A 10 -3.30 -14.95 18.85
CA LEU A 10 -2.63 -13.68 19.13
C LEU A 10 -2.03 -13.06 17.87
N LYS A 11 -1.33 -13.84 17.04
CA LYS A 11 -0.80 -13.36 15.75
C LYS A 11 -1.90 -12.87 14.81
N LEU A 12 -3.05 -13.54 14.80
CA LEU A 12 -4.20 -13.12 14.00
C LEU A 12 -4.76 -11.79 14.48
N ARG A 13 -4.94 -11.63 15.81
CA ARG A 13 -5.36 -10.38 16.43
C ARG A 13 -4.42 -9.24 16.08
N ASP A 14 -3.12 -9.43 16.25
CA ASP A 14 -2.13 -8.38 16.00
C ASP A 14 -2.19 -7.94 14.54
N ARG A 15 -2.30 -8.89 13.61
CA ARG A 15 -2.47 -8.57 12.18
C ARG A 15 -3.77 -7.85 11.85
N MET A 16 -4.88 -8.17 12.53
CA MET A 16 -6.14 -7.41 12.38
C MET A 16 -5.96 -5.98 12.87
N LEU A 17 -5.26 -5.77 13.99
CA LEU A 17 -4.97 -4.44 14.52
C LEU A 17 -4.04 -3.65 13.58
N ASP A 18 -3.04 -4.30 12.98
CA ASP A 18 -2.16 -3.66 12.00
C ASP A 18 -2.94 -3.16 10.78
N ILE A 19 -3.84 -3.99 10.23
CA ILE A 19 -4.72 -3.61 9.10
C ILE A 19 -5.67 -2.48 9.51
N ALA A 20 -6.29 -2.57 10.70
CA ALA A 20 -7.24 -1.58 11.19
C ALA A 20 -6.59 -0.20 11.35
N ASN A 21 -5.37 -0.18 11.87
CA ASN A 21 -4.63 1.04 12.19
C ASN A 21 -3.79 1.58 11.03
N ASP A 22 -3.68 0.87 9.91
CA ASP A 22 -2.97 1.37 8.72
C ASP A 22 -3.73 2.57 8.12
N PRO A 23 -3.14 3.78 8.11
CA PRO A 23 -3.77 4.98 7.57
C PRO A 23 -3.75 5.04 6.04
N ASP A 24 -2.89 4.25 5.38
CA ASP A 24 -2.77 4.23 3.93
C ASP A 24 -3.88 3.37 3.29
N LEU A 25 -4.45 2.41 4.03
CA LEU A 25 -5.60 1.61 3.57
C LEU A 25 -6.92 2.40 3.68
N ASP A 26 -7.62 2.54 2.56
CA ASP A 26 -9.00 3.04 2.57
C ASP A 26 -9.99 1.99 3.11
N GLU A 27 -11.22 2.41 3.38
CA GLU A 27 -12.26 1.56 3.97
C GLU A 27 -12.50 0.26 3.17
N LYS A 28 -12.51 0.34 1.83
CA LYS A 28 -12.72 -0.82 0.96
C LYS A 28 -11.53 -1.77 0.99
N ALA A 29 -10.32 -1.23 1.02
CA ALA A 29 -9.10 -2.02 1.13
C ALA A 29 -8.99 -2.70 2.51
N LYS A 30 -9.42 -2.03 3.59
CA LYS A 30 -9.53 -2.63 4.93
C LYS A 30 -10.53 -3.78 4.95
N LEU A 31 -11.74 -3.56 4.43
CA LEU A 31 -12.77 -4.61 4.34
C LEU A 31 -12.25 -5.82 3.58
N PHE A 32 -11.68 -5.60 2.39
CA PHE A 32 -11.04 -6.67 1.61
C PHE A 32 -9.96 -7.41 2.42
N ALA A 33 -9.07 -6.69 3.11
CA ALA A 33 -8.01 -7.28 3.90
C ALA A 33 -8.56 -8.13 5.06
N PHE A 34 -9.62 -7.70 5.74
CA PHE A 34 -10.28 -8.49 6.77
C PHE A 34 -10.95 -9.74 6.20
N CYS A 35 -11.69 -9.62 5.10
CA CYS A 35 -12.34 -10.77 4.44
C CYS A 35 -11.30 -11.78 3.95
N LEU A 36 -10.20 -11.32 3.36
CA LEU A 36 -9.09 -12.19 2.93
C LEU A 36 -8.43 -12.88 4.13
N LEU A 37 -8.21 -12.16 5.23
CA LEU A 37 -7.63 -12.73 6.44
C LEU A 37 -8.53 -13.79 7.08
N ALA A 38 -9.85 -13.55 7.12
CA ALA A 38 -10.84 -14.52 7.56
C ALA A 38 -10.81 -15.78 6.69
N TYR A 39 -10.88 -15.62 5.36
CA TYR A 39 -10.80 -16.70 4.38
C TYR A 39 -9.53 -17.56 4.56
N LEU A 40 -8.36 -16.92 4.69
CA LEU A 40 -7.08 -17.62 4.88
C LEU A 40 -7.02 -18.37 6.22
N THR A 41 -7.62 -17.81 7.27
CA THR A 41 -7.68 -18.43 8.61
C THR A 41 -8.57 -19.65 8.60
N GLU A 42 -9.78 -19.54 8.04
CA GLU A 42 -10.71 -20.66 7.87
C GLU A 42 -10.06 -21.80 7.08
N ARG A 43 -9.42 -21.50 5.96
CA ARG A 43 -8.69 -22.51 5.16
C ARG A 43 -7.57 -23.21 5.92
N ARG A 44 -6.90 -22.51 6.85
CA ARG A 44 -5.87 -23.10 7.71
C ARG A 44 -6.50 -24.06 8.72
N LEU A 45 -7.63 -23.69 9.33
CA LEU A 45 -8.34 -24.51 10.33
C LEU A 45 -8.94 -25.79 9.74
N HIS A 46 -9.52 -25.72 8.53
CA HIS A 46 -10.11 -26.87 7.86
C HIS A 46 -9.08 -27.80 7.17
N GLY A 47 -7.78 -27.51 7.33
CA GLY A 47 -6.71 -28.44 6.98
C GLY A 47 -6.63 -28.77 5.49
N ARG A 48 -6.25 -27.81 4.63
CA ARG A 48 -5.85 -27.94 3.20
C ARG A 48 -6.79 -28.70 2.24
N LYS A 49 -7.84 -29.39 2.70
CA LYS A 49 -8.88 -30.01 1.89
C LYS A 49 -9.83 -28.92 1.39
N SER A 50 -9.28 -27.86 0.77
CA SER A 50 -10.12 -27.00 -0.04
C SER A 50 -10.67 -27.87 -1.17
N PRO A 51 -11.99 -27.80 -1.43
CA PRO A 51 -12.56 -28.38 -2.64
C PRO A 51 -11.80 -27.84 -3.85
N LYS A 52 -11.70 -28.69 -4.89
CA LYS A 52 -11.03 -28.40 -6.17
C LYS A 52 -11.19 -26.92 -6.57
N ARG A 53 -10.08 -26.17 -6.64
CA ARG A 53 -10.00 -24.81 -7.22
C ARG A 53 -11.17 -23.88 -6.83
N SER A 54 -11.50 -23.74 -5.53
CA SER A 54 -12.37 -22.61 -5.15
C SER A 54 -11.69 -21.31 -5.58
N ASP A 55 -12.44 -20.49 -6.32
CA ASP A 55 -11.98 -19.19 -6.76
C ASP A 55 -12.04 -18.26 -5.55
N TRP A 56 -10.92 -18.15 -4.84
CA TRP A 56 -10.82 -17.35 -3.62
C TRP A 56 -11.33 -15.90 -3.82
N THR A 57 -11.28 -15.36 -5.04
CA THR A 57 -11.80 -14.02 -5.33
C THR A 57 -13.32 -13.96 -5.18
N LYS A 58 -14.03 -15.05 -5.51
CA LYS A 58 -15.48 -15.18 -5.25
C LYS A 58 -15.74 -15.28 -3.77
N ASP A 59 -15.06 -16.19 -3.07
CA ASP A 59 -15.27 -16.41 -1.64
C ASP A 59 -15.03 -15.13 -0.83
N VAL A 60 -13.92 -14.43 -1.09
CA VAL A 60 -13.61 -13.14 -0.45
C VAL A 60 -14.58 -12.05 -0.87
N GLY A 61 -14.95 -11.98 -2.16
CA GLY A 61 -15.90 -10.99 -2.65
C GLY A 61 -17.29 -11.13 -2.05
N MET A 62 -17.76 -12.37 -1.83
CA MET A 62 -19.02 -12.65 -1.14
C MET A 62 -18.97 -12.17 0.31
N LEU A 63 -17.86 -12.41 1.02
CA LEU A 63 -17.66 -11.88 2.37
C LEU A 63 -17.66 -10.35 2.41
N MET A 64 -17.17 -9.68 1.36
CA MET A 64 -17.15 -8.21 1.29
C MET A 64 -18.53 -7.60 1.03
N ILE A 65 -19.33 -8.21 0.16
CA ILE A 65 -20.68 -7.72 -0.15
C ILE A 65 -21.64 -8.04 1.00
N GLY A 66 -21.35 -9.10 1.75
CA GLY A 66 -22.19 -9.62 2.82
C GLY A 66 -23.36 -10.44 2.28
N GLU A 67 -23.97 -11.23 3.17
CA GLU A 67 -25.31 -11.77 2.95
C GLU A 67 -26.30 -10.62 3.08
N SER A 68 -26.37 -9.74 2.09
CA SER A 68 -27.44 -8.77 2.05
C SER A 68 -28.73 -9.50 1.74
N GLU A 69 -29.40 -9.98 2.80
CA GLU A 69 -30.74 -10.58 2.77
C GLU A 69 -31.84 -9.60 2.30
N GLU A 70 -31.52 -8.34 1.96
CA GLU A 70 -32.52 -7.31 1.62
C GLU A 70 -32.28 -6.57 0.30
N LEU A 71 -31.17 -6.78 -0.42
CA LEU A 71 -30.90 -6.07 -1.68
C LEU A 71 -31.40 -6.83 -2.91
N GLU A 72 -32.72 -6.95 -3.07
CA GLU A 72 -33.38 -7.33 -4.35
C GLU A 72 -32.75 -8.52 -5.13
N VAL A 73 -32.04 -9.44 -4.46
CA VAL A 73 -31.41 -10.61 -5.09
C VAL A 73 -32.47 -11.61 -5.60
N SER A 74 -33.75 -11.37 -5.28
CA SER A 74 -34.88 -12.08 -5.89
C SER A 74 -34.94 -11.93 -7.42
N PHE A 75 -34.25 -10.97 -8.03
CA PHE A 75 -34.27 -10.74 -9.49
C PHE A 75 -32.92 -10.89 -10.20
N MET A 76 -31.81 -11.03 -9.47
CA MET A 76 -30.49 -11.23 -10.09
C MET A 76 -30.18 -12.71 -10.25
N ASP A 77 -29.71 -13.11 -11.43
CA ASP A 77 -29.22 -14.47 -11.65
C ASP A 77 -27.97 -14.72 -10.78
N HIS A 78 -27.78 -15.95 -10.31
CA HIS A 78 -26.64 -16.34 -9.47
C HIS A 78 -25.29 -15.98 -10.13
N THR A 79 -25.25 -15.98 -11.46
CA THR A 79 -24.09 -15.54 -12.25
C THR A 79 -23.71 -14.09 -11.99
N GLU A 80 -24.70 -13.18 -11.89
CA GLU A 80 -24.46 -11.74 -11.73
C GLU A 80 -23.91 -11.38 -10.33
N VAL A 81 -24.34 -12.13 -9.31
CA VAL A 81 -23.82 -11.97 -7.94
C VAL A 81 -22.34 -12.34 -7.88
N HIS A 82 -21.95 -13.44 -8.53
CA HIS A 82 -20.55 -13.85 -8.60
C HIS A 82 -19.67 -12.85 -9.35
N ASP A 83 -20.16 -12.31 -10.46
CA ASP A 83 -19.42 -11.30 -11.22
C ASP A 83 -19.24 -10.02 -10.41
N THR A 84 -20.25 -9.64 -9.62
CA THR A 84 -20.19 -8.49 -8.69
C THR A 84 -19.14 -8.72 -7.58
N ALA A 85 -19.12 -9.91 -6.98
CA ALA A 85 -18.15 -10.29 -5.96
C ALA A 85 -16.70 -10.24 -6.49
N VAL A 86 -16.46 -10.84 -7.66
CA VAL A 86 -15.14 -10.81 -8.31
C VAL A 86 -14.77 -9.38 -8.70
N TYR A 87 -15.72 -8.58 -9.18
CA TYR A 87 -15.49 -7.17 -9.52
C TYR A 87 -15.10 -6.33 -8.29
N ALA A 88 -15.73 -6.55 -7.14
CA ALA A 88 -15.39 -5.86 -5.90
C ALA A 88 -13.93 -6.13 -5.50
N VAL A 89 -13.50 -7.40 -5.50
CA VAL A 89 -12.10 -7.79 -5.25
C VAL A 89 -11.17 -7.18 -6.29
N ARG A 90 -11.51 -7.31 -7.58
CA ARG A 90 -10.70 -6.76 -8.68
C ARG A 90 -10.50 -5.25 -8.55
N SER A 91 -11.56 -4.52 -8.19
CA SER A 91 -11.52 -3.07 -8.01
C SER A 91 -10.58 -2.66 -6.88
N VAL A 92 -10.60 -3.37 -5.75
CA VAL A 92 -9.66 -3.12 -4.65
C VAL A 92 -8.22 -3.37 -5.08
N ILE A 93 -7.93 -4.53 -5.68
CA ILE A 93 -6.57 -4.87 -6.13
C ILE A 93 -6.08 -3.87 -7.19
N ARG A 94 -6.96 -3.47 -8.11
CA ARG A 94 -6.66 -2.45 -9.14
C ARG A 94 -6.30 -1.10 -8.51
N ASN A 95 -7.02 -0.69 -7.47
CA ASN A 95 -6.77 0.56 -6.78
C ASN A 95 -5.50 0.52 -5.92
N ASP A 96 -5.08 -0.66 -5.49
CA ASP A 96 -3.83 -0.91 -4.78
C ASP A 96 -2.61 -1.05 -5.70
N ILE A 97 -2.73 -1.00 -7.03
CA ILE A 97 -1.54 -1.11 -7.90
C ILE A 97 -0.55 0.04 -7.59
N PRO A 98 0.72 -0.26 -7.24
CA PRO A 98 1.76 0.73 -6.96
C PRO A 98 1.92 1.73 -8.10
N ARG A 99 1.74 3.01 -7.79
CA ARG A 99 1.84 4.12 -8.76
C ARG A 99 2.17 5.44 -8.09
N TYR A 100 2.77 6.32 -8.86
CA TYR A 100 2.83 7.74 -8.56
C TYR A 100 1.51 8.42 -8.92
N VAL A 101 0.96 9.17 -7.97
CA VAL A 101 -0.13 10.11 -8.17
C VAL A 101 0.38 11.50 -7.77
N PRO A 102 0.37 12.48 -8.71
CA PRO A 102 0.66 13.87 -8.38
C PRO A 102 -0.17 14.35 -7.18
N PRO A 103 0.39 15.18 -6.28
CA PRO A 103 -0.38 15.78 -5.20
C PRO A 103 -1.67 16.42 -5.73
N GLN A 104 -2.80 16.00 -5.17
CA GLN A 104 -4.09 16.56 -5.58
C GLN A 104 -4.38 17.83 -4.78
N GLY A 105 -4.83 18.88 -5.47
CA GLY A 105 -5.15 20.15 -4.85
C GLY A 105 -6.00 21.02 -5.76
N LYS A 106 -6.68 22.02 -5.19
CA LYS A 106 -7.36 23.05 -6.00
C LYS A 106 -6.29 23.86 -6.72
N THR A 107 -6.06 23.55 -8.00
CA THR A 107 -5.17 24.35 -8.83
C THR A 107 -5.78 25.74 -9.02
N ARG A 108 -5.05 26.77 -8.58
CA ARG A 108 -5.39 28.18 -8.75
C ARG A 108 -4.40 28.81 -9.71
N CYS A 109 -4.83 29.86 -10.40
CA CYS A 109 -3.95 30.58 -11.31
C CYS A 109 -2.77 31.20 -10.54
N PRO A 110 -1.51 30.77 -10.78
CA PRO A 110 -0.36 31.22 -10.00
C PRO A 110 0.18 32.57 -10.50
N ALA A 111 -0.30 33.06 -11.65
CA ALA A 111 0.18 34.30 -12.25
C ALA A 111 0.01 35.50 -11.30
N LEU A 112 1.05 36.33 -11.20
CA LEU A 112 1.03 37.53 -10.37
C LEU A 112 0.20 38.62 -11.03
N LYS A 113 -0.55 39.36 -10.22
CA LYS A 113 -1.32 40.53 -10.67
C LYS A 113 -0.34 41.63 -11.08
N ALA A 114 -0.45 42.13 -12.31
CA ALA A 114 0.43 43.17 -12.82
C ALA A 114 0.07 44.60 -12.35
N ARG A 115 -1.17 44.84 -11.91
CA ARG A 115 -1.69 46.19 -11.60
C ARG A 115 -2.70 46.17 -10.45
N GLY A 116 -2.96 47.33 -9.85
CA GLY A 116 -3.96 47.55 -8.80
C GLY A 116 -3.40 47.39 -7.38
N PRO A 117 -4.26 47.50 -6.34
CA PRO A 117 -3.84 47.49 -4.93
C PRO A 117 -3.22 46.16 -4.48
N ASN A 118 -3.42 45.09 -5.25
CA ASN A 118 -2.86 43.76 -5.00
C ASN A 118 -1.81 43.36 -6.04
N ALA A 119 -1.14 44.33 -6.68
CA ALA A 119 -0.05 44.03 -7.62
C ALA A 119 1.06 43.21 -6.92
N GLY A 120 1.64 42.25 -7.64
CA GLY A 120 2.61 41.29 -7.08
C GLY A 120 2.00 40.12 -6.31
N GLN A 121 0.69 40.13 -6.00
CA GLN A 121 0.00 39.01 -5.38
C GLN A 121 -0.51 37.99 -6.42
N PRO A 122 -0.67 36.70 -6.07
CA PRO A 122 -1.25 35.70 -6.96
C PRO A 122 -2.66 36.07 -7.44
N CYS A 123 -2.98 35.65 -8.68
CA CYS A 123 -4.28 35.88 -9.29
C CYS A 123 -5.41 35.20 -8.50
N ASP A 124 -5.18 33.97 -8.04
CA ASP A 124 -6.11 33.11 -7.28
C ASP A 124 -7.46 32.82 -7.96
N LYS A 125 -7.65 33.25 -9.21
CA LYS A 125 -8.84 32.88 -10.00
C LYS A 125 -8.82 31.39 -10.34
N SER A 126 -10.01 30.82 -10.49
CA SER A 126 -10.19 29.44 -10.99
C SER A 126 -9.51 29.25 -12.34
N VAL A 127 -8.83 28.12 -12.49
CA VAL A 127 -8.14 27.75 -13.72
C VAL A 127 -9.14 27.29 -14.77
N THR A 128 -8.92 27.70 -16.02
CA THR A 128 -9.70 27.24 -17.18
C THR A 128 -8.95 26.21 -18.00
N SER A 129 -7.62 26.27 -17.99
CA SER A 129 -6.73 25.25 -18.55
C SER A 129 -5.87 24.67 -17.42
N ARG A 130 -5.77 23.34 -17.36
CA ARG A 130 -4.99 22.60 -16.36
C ARG A 130 -4.21 21.47 -17.02
N TRP A 131 -3.01 21.20 -16.54
CA TRP A 131 -2.19 20.06 -16.93
C TRP A 131 -1.32 19.60 -15.77
N VAL A 132 -0.68 18.43 -15.92
CA VAL A 132 0.38 17.99 -15.02
C VAL A 132 1.70 18.35 -15.66
N ASP A 133 2.44 19.21 -14.99
CA ASP A 133 3.75 19.63 -15.38
C ASP A 133 4.77 18.67 -14.77
N ARG A 134 5.59 18.01 -15.62
CA ARG A 134 6.51 16.95 -15.19
C ARG A 134 7.93 17.46 -15.11
N ASP A 135 8.54 17.35 -13.94
CA ASP A 135 9.96 17.61 -13.78
C ASP A 135 10.78 16.76 -14.77
N PRO A 136 11.61 17.37 -15.63
CA PRO A 136 12.41 16.64 -16.61
C PRO A 136 13.40 15.66 -16.00
N GLU A 137 13.91 15.93 -14.80
CA GLU A 137 14.95 15.14 -14.15
C GLU A 137 14.37 14.03 -13.29
N THR A 138 13.28 14.31 -12.56
CA THR A 138 12.70 13.35 -11.60
C THR A 138 11.41 12.68 -12.09
N GLY A 139 10.74 13.28 -13.09
CA GLY A 139 9.42 12.85 -13.55
C GLY A 139 8.28 13.22 -12.60
N GLU A 140 8.56 13.87 -11.47
CA GLU A 140 7.56 14.31 -10.51
C GLU A 140 6.57 15.27 -11.16
N GLY A 141 5.29 14.93 -11.05
CA GLY A 141 4.20 15.72 -11.61
C GLY A 141 3.68 16.75 -10.62
N THR A 142 3.56 18.00 -11.06
CA THR A 142 2.90 19.10 -10.35
C THR A 142 1.67 19.56 -11.14
N PRO A 143 0.47 19.63 -10.56
CA PRO A 143 -0.69 20.17 -11.27
C PRO A 143 -0.55 21.69 -11.44
N VAL A 144 -0.50 22.16 -12.68
CA VAL A 144 -0.40 23.58 -13.03
C VAL A 144 -1.61 23.98 -13.86
N GLY A 145 -2.06 25.22 -13.71
CA GLY A 145 -3.17 25.73 -14.49
C GLY A 145 -3.28 27.24 -14.43
N TYR A 146 -3.90 27.82 -15.45
CA TYR A 146 -4.05 29.26 -15.60
C TYR A 146 -5.51 29.61 -15.85
N CYS A 147 -5.93 30.77 -15.38
CA CYS A 147 -7.24 31.32 -15.70
C CYS A 147 -7.26 31.89 -17.13
N ARG A 148 -8.45 32.13 -17.68
CA ARG A 148 -8.62 32.62 -19.05
C ARG A 148 -7.79 33.86 -19.38
N ASN A 149 -7.66 34.79 -18.43
CA ASN A 149 -6.92 36.05 -18.64
C ASN A 149 -5.40 35.91 -18.58
N HIS A 150 -4.90 34.79 -18.03
CA HIS A 150 -3.46 34.50 -17.93
C HIS A 150 -3.07 33.26 -18.74
N SER A 151 -3.97 32.77 -19.57
CA SER A 151 -3.68 31.74 -20.56
C SER A 151 -3.12 32.44 -21.81
N HIS A 152 -1.86 32.19 -22.13
CA HIS A 152 -1.18 32.80 -23.28
C HIS A 152 -0.47 31.70 -24.10
N PRO A 153 -0.36 31.83 -25.44
CA PRO A 153 0.32 30.83 -26.28
C PRO A 153 1.76 30.50 -25.88
N SER A 154 2.46 31.42 -25.22
CA SER A 154 3.80 31.15 -24.67
C SER A 154 3.81 30.06 -23.59
N LEU A 155 2.70 29.85 -22.86
CA LEU A 155 2.56 28.75 -21.91
C LEU A 155 2.49 27.40 -22.62
N ASP A 156 1.86 27.35 -23.80
CA ASP A 156 1.83 26.14 -24.62
C ASP A 156 3.22 25.80 -25.14
N GLN A 157 4.00 26.82 -25.54
CA GLN A 157 5.40 26.62 -25.91
C GLN A 157 6.21 26.10 -24.72
N TRP A 158 6.14 26.75 -23.57
CA TRP A 158 6.83 26.32 -22.36
C TRP A 158 6.46 24.88 -21.96
N ARG A 159 5.18 24.52 -22.05
CA ARG A 159 4.69 23.15 -21.79
C ARG A 159 5.31 22.15 -22.77
N ARG A 160 5.41 22.48 -24.06
CA ARG A 160 6.06 21.62 -25.06
C ARG A 160 7.55 21.46 -24.79
N ASP A 161 8.24 22.55 -24.45
CA ASP A 161 9.67 22.54 -24.13
C ASP A 161 9.97 21.67 -22.90
N ARG A 162 9.14 21.80 -21.86
CA ARG A 162 9.17 20.93 -20.66
C ARG A 162 8.98 19.45 -21.01
N GLN A 163 7.99 19.15 -21.83
CA GLN A 163 7.73 17.78 -22.28
C GLN A 163 8.91 17.21 -23.07
N LEU A 164 9.49 17.97 -23.99
CA LEU A 164 10.66 17.57 -24.77
C LEU A 164 11.87 17.33 -23.87
N ALA A 165 12.09 18.16 -22.85
CA ALA A 165 13.16 17.97 -21.88
C ALA A 165 12.99 16.67 -21.07
N TRP A 166 11.77 16.38 -20.61
CA TRP A 166 11.46 15.11 -19.92
C TRP A 166 11.70 13.89 -20.83
N GLU A 167 11.34 13.99 -22.10
CA GLU A 167 11.59 12.93 -23.08
C GLU A 167 13.08 12.75 -23.36
N ALA A 168 13.83 13.85 -23.50
CA ALA A 168 15.28 13.84 -23.71
C ALA A 168 16.04 13.20 -22.52
N ASN A 169 15.51 13.34 -21.31
CA ASN A 169 16.06 12.71 -20.10
C ASN A 169 15.62 11.24 -19.93
N GLY A 170 15.02 10.62 -20.95
CA GLY A 170 14.65 9.21 -20.92
C GLY A 170 13.35 8.92 -20.17
N LYS A 171 12.52 9.95 -19.93
CA LYS A 171 11.22 9.85 -19.25
C LYS A 171 11.35 9.22 -17.85
N PRO A 172 12.13 9.83 -16.94
CA PRO A 172 12.22 9.33 -15.57
C PRO A 172 10.82 9.21 -14.96
N GLU A 173 10.60 8.12 -14.22
CA GLU A 173 9.38 7.88 -13.46
C GLU A 173 9.67 8.02 -11.95
N PRO A 174 8.89 8.84 -11.23
CA PRO A 174 9.07 9.00 -9.80
C PRO A 174 8.65 7.73 -9.05
N PRO A 175 9.16 7.51 -7.83
CA PRO A 175 8.76 6.38 -7.00
C PRO A 175 7.26 6.35 -6.70
N ALA A 176 6.69 5.16 -6.53
CA ALA A 176 5.28 5.01 -6.19
C ALA A 176 4.96 5.67 -4.84
N ASN A 177 3.94 6.52 -4.81
CA ASN A 177 3.45 7.18 -3.58
C ASN A 177 2.03 6.75 -3.18
N ARG A 178 1.40 5.86 -3.96
CA ARG A 178 0.08 5.26 -3.72
C ARG A 178 0.07 3.79 -4.15
N GLY A 179 -0.74 2.97 -3.46
CA GLY A 179 -0.83 1.53 -3.72
C GLY A 179 0.35 0.75 -3.14
N GLY A 180 0.37 -0.56 -3.33
CA GLY A 180 1.34 -1.49 -2.75
C GLY A 180 1.12 -1.74 -1.27
N ILE A 181 -0.02 -1.31 -0.71
CA ILE A 181 -0.23 -1.32 0.73
C ILE A 181 -0.68 -2.72 1.17
N LEU A 182 -1.57 -3.36 0.40
CA LEU A 182 -2.01 -4.72 0.69
C LEU A 182 -0.84 -5.73 0.65
N ALA A 183 0.14 -5.48 -0.22
CA ALA A 183 1.34 -6.31 -0.31
C ALA A 183 2.20 -6.31 0.96
N ARG A 184 2.18 -5.21 1.73
CA ARG A 184 2.85 -5.10 3.04
C ARG A 184 2.23 -6.04 4.08
N HIS A 185 0.91 -6.22 4.01
CA HIS A 185 0.16 -7.06 4.95
C HIS A 185 0.19 -8.53 4.56
N PHE A 186 0.06 -8.86 3.28
CA PHE A 186 0.03 -10.24 2.79
C PHE A 186 1.28 -10.58 1.99
N ALA A 187 2.29 -11.13 2.68
CA ALA A 187 3.50 -11.66 2.05
C ALA A 187 3.12 -12.76 1.04
N SER A 188 3.17 -12.42 -0.25
CA SER A 188 2.97 -13.36 -1.36
C SER A 188 3.88 -12.96 -2.51
N ASN A 189 4.51 -13.95 -3.13
CA ASN A 189 5.30 -13.72 -4.35
C ASN A 189 4.41 -13.47 -5.59
N SER A 190 3.08 -13.49 -5.44
CA SER A 190 2.12 -13.42 -6.55
C SER A 190 1.53 -12.04 -6.80
N TRP A 191 1.97 -10.98 -6.10
CA TRP A 191 1.37 -9.65 -6.23
C TRP A 191 1.46 -9.08 -7.64
N ALA A 192 2.59 -9.30 -8.34
CA ALA A 192 2.72 -8.91 -9.75
C ALA A 192 1.62 -9.55 -10.63
N SER A 193 1.34 -10.84 -10.44
CA SER A 193 0.29 -11.54 -11.16
C SER A 193 -1.11 -11.06 -10.78
N LEU A 194 -1.34 -10.74 -9.51
CA LEU A 194 -2.63 -10.20 -9.03
C LEU A 194 -2.89 -8.80 -9.61
N TYR A 195 -1.87 -7.95 -9.66
CA TYR A 195 -1.96 -6.63 -10.27
C TYR A 195 -2.21 -6.73 -11.77
N HIS A 196 -1.52 -7.63 -12.47
CA HIS A 196 -1.77 -7.87 -13.90
C HIS A 196 -3.18 -8.41 -14.17
N TRP A 197 -3.68 -9.32 -13.33
CA TRP A 197 -5.07 -9.80 -13.41
C TRP A 197 -6.09 -8.68 -13.18
N ALA A 198 -5.78 -7.73 -12.28
CA ALA A 198 -6.70 -6.64 -11.94
C ALA A 198 -6.70 -5.50 -12.97
N ASP A 199 -5.55 -5.17 -13.54
CA ASP A 199 -5.41 -4.20 -14.62
C ASP A 199 -4.20 -4.55 -15.52
N PRO A 200 -4.41 -5.28 -16.62
CA PRO A 200 -3.30 -5.72 -17.48
C PRO A 200 -2.62 -4.57 -18.22
N SER A 201 -3.26 -3.39 -18.27
CA SER A 201 -2.73 -2.20 -18.93
C SER A 201 -1.77 -1.38 -18.06
N ARG A 202 -1.64 -1.73 -16.78
CA ARG A 202 -0.88 -0.97 -15.79
C ARG A 202 0.26 -1.80 -15.21
N ALA A 203 1.50 -1.38 -15.49
CA ALA A 203 2.66 -1.93 -14.80
C ALA A 203 2.79 -1.32 -13.39
N PRO A 204 3.07 -2.13 -12.35
CA PRO A 204 3.36 -1.60 -11.02
C PRO A 204 4.71 -0.87 -11.04
N GLN A 205 4.75 0.35 -10.50
CA GLN A 205 5.99 1.08 -10.30
C GLN A 205 6.79 0.54 -9.11
N PRO A 206 8.12 0.69 -9.08
CA PRO A 206 8.93 0.29 -7.94
C PRO A 206 8.47 1.03 -6.67
N GLU A 207 8.48 0.31 -5.54
CA GLU A 207 7.99 0.82 -4.26
C GLU A 207 8.79 2.07 -3.83
N GLY A 208 8.08 3.18 -3.60
CA GLY A 208 8.68 4.44 -3.17
C GLY A 208 8.56 4.73 -1.67
N LYS A 209 7.60 4.14 -0.96
CA LYS A 209 7.38 4.36 0.47
C LYS A 209 7.54 3.07 1.28
N PRO A 210 8.45 3.04 2.28
CA PRO A 210 8.49 1.94 3.24
C PRO A 210 7.18 1.87 4.04
N ALA A 211 6.84 0.67 4.52
CA ALA A 211 5.66 0.47 5.36
C ALA A 211 5.66 1.43 6.55
N THR A 212 4.50 2.03 6.85
CA THR A 212 4.28 2.86 8.03
C THR A 212 3.18 2.21 8.88
N PRO A 213 3.47 1.78 10.13
CA PRO A 213 4.76 1.88 10.82
C PRO A 213 5.85 0.96 10.21
N PRO A 214 7.14 1.31 10.37
CA PRO A 214 8.24 0.48 9.89
C PRO A 214 8.16 -0.91 10.52
N ALA A 215 8.35 -1.96 9.71
CA ALA A 215 8.32 -3.34 10.18
C ALA A 215 9.26 -3.53 11.39
N PRO A 216 8.79 -4.12 12.51
CA PRO A 216 9.61 -4.26 13.70
C PRO A 216 10.82 -5.15 13.41
N LYS A 217 12.02 -4.61 13.60
CA LYS A 217 13.26 -5.40 13.57
C LYS A 217 13.36 -6.17 14.88
N LEU A 218 12.96 -7.44 14.87
CA LEU A 218 13.17 -8.34 15.99
C LEU A 218 14.67 -8.63 16.10
N THR A 219 15.30 -8.15 17.18
CA THR A 219 16.68 -8.52 17.53
C THR A 219 16.61 -9.66 18.52
N LEU A 220 17.19 -10.81 18.19
CA LEU A 220 17.28 -11.95 19.10
C LEU A 220 18.21 -11.57 20.27
N ILE A 221 17.64 -11.36 21.45
CA ILE A 221 18.45 -11.28 22.69
C ILE A 221 18.74 -12.73 23.10
N GLN A 222 19.97 -13.18 22.87
CA GLN A 222 20.44 -14.47 23.36
C GLN A 222 20.56 -14.38 24.88
N GLY A 223 19.62 -14.99 25.61
CA GLY A 223 19.70 -15.12 27.06
C GLY A 223 20.90 -15.98 27.43
N GLY A 224 21.95 -15.36 27.93
CA GLY A 224 23.08 -16.04 28.53
C GLY A 224 22.63 -16.75 29.80
N ALA A 225 22.33 -18.05 29.68
CA ALA A 225 22.40 -18.94 30.83
C ALA A 225 23.89 -19.09 31.18
N SER A 226 24.39 -18.16 32.00
CA SER A 226 25.63 -18.38 32.73
C SER A 226 25.37 -19.50 33.74
N ASN A 227 25.57 -20.73 33.28
CA ASN A 227 25.93 -21.85 34.14
C ASN A 227 27.24 -21.48 34.86
N GLY A 228 27.14 -21.26 36.15
CA GLY A 228 28.29 -21.14 37.05
C GLY A 228 27.74 -20.83 38.42
N GLY A 229 27.96 -21.62 39.46
CA GLY A 229 28.79 -22.79 39.64
C GLY A 229 28.61 -23.10 41.12
N ARG A 230 28.23 -24.32 41.43
CA ARG A 230 28.07 -24.79 42.80
C ARG A 230 29.43 -25.29 43.23
N ASP A 231 30.20 -24.43 43.88
CA ASP A 231 31.47 -24.82 44.48
C ASP A 231 31.24 -24.98 45.99
N ASP A 232 31.17 -26.24 46.38
CA ASP A 232 31.30 -26.76 47.75
C ASP A 232 32.71 -27.37 47.88
N GLU A 233 33.20 -27.47 49.12
CA GLU A 233 34.48 -28.04 49.58
C GLU A 233 35.75 -27.15 49.45
N THR A 234 36.21 -26.52 50.54
CA THR A 234 37.08 -27.02 51.63
C THR A 234 38.51 -27.40 51.23
N SER A 235 39.46 -26.69 51.84
CA SER A 235 40.77 -27.17 52.35
C SER A 235 41.69 -27.94 51.40
N ASP A 236 42.88 -27.41 51.12
CA ASP A 236 44.07 -27.63 51.97
C ASP A 236 45.34 -27.04 51.31
N SER A 237 46.28 -26.77 52.21
CA SER A 237 47.60 -26.16 52.16
C SER A 237 48.60 -26.85 51.22
N SER A 238 49.56 -26.06 50.69
CA SER A 238 50.99 -26.39 50.42
C SER A 238 51.47 -25.75 49.11
N ILE A 239 52.36 -24.74 49.14
CA ILE A 239 53.83 -24.79 49.30
C ILE A 239 54.59 -24.85 47.96
N MET A 240 55.38 -23.78 47.76
CA MET A 240 56.71 -23.66 47.13
C MET A 240 56.92 -23.47 45.60
N LEU A 241 57.42 -22.25 45.32
CA LEU A 241 58.73 -21.87 44.75
C LEU A 241 59.16 -22.28 43.32
N ARG A 242 59.40 -21.21 42.54
CA ARG A 242 60.54 -20.89 41.65
C ARG A 242 60.90 -21.80 40.47
N GLY A 243 60.98 -21.15 39.30
CA GLY A 243 62.27 -20.91 38.64
C GLY A 243 62.47 -21.53 37.26
N SER A 244 62.38 -20.73 36.21
CA SER A 244 63.51 -20.21 35.40
C SER A 244 62.98 -19.31 34.29
#